data_AF-A0AAV4CAW6-F1
#
_entry.id   AF-A0AAV4CAW6-F1
#
_cell.length_a   1.000
_cell.length_b   1.000
_cell.length_c   1.000
_cell.angle_alpha   90.00
_cell.angle_beta   90.00
_cell.angle_gamma   90.00
#
_symmetry.space_group_name_H-M   'P 1'
#
loop_
_entity.id
_entity.type
_entity.pdbx_description
1 polymer ?
#
loop_
_entity_poly.entity_id
_entity_poly.type
_entity_poly.pdbx_seq_one_letter_code
_entity_poly.pdbx_strand_id
1 'polypeptide(L)'
;MATMEEILKQADLLGYRGEKREEYLKHEFRLLAERQEKKEEAGRQEKKEEAERQERKEKEEADRKERLKLEKIKLDAEMKLLGKN
;
A
#
# COMPACT_ATOMS: atom_id res chain seq x y z
N MET A 1 16.41 -7.89 -10.57
CA MET A 1 15.71 -9.19 -10.49
C MET A 1 16.12 -9.95 -11.72
N ALA A 2 16.60 -11.20 -11.58
CA ALA A 2 16.86 -12.02 -12.76
C ALA A 2 15.54 -12.20 -13.52
N THR A 3 15.54 -11.78 -14.78
CA THR A 3 14.45 -11.94 -15.72
C THR A 3 14.40 -13.39 -16.19
N MET A 4 13.25 -13.81 -16.72
CA MET A 4 13.10 -15.16 -17.29
C MET A 4 14.17 -15.46 -18.35
N GLU A 5 14.52 -14.47 -19.16
CA GLU A 5 15.56 -14.60 -20.19
C GLU A 5 16.95 -14.82 -19.59
N GLU A 6 17.29 -14.14 -18.51
CA GLU A 6 18.57 -14.32 -17.80
C GLU A 6 18.66 -15.71 -17.15
N ILE A 7 17.56 -16.24 -16.60
CA ILE A 7 17.51 -17.59 -16.01
C ILE A 7 17.76 -18.67 -17.08
N LEU A 8 17.15 -18.52 -18.27
CA LEU A 8 17.36 -19.46 -19.38
C LEU A 8 18.80 -19.40 -19.91
N LYS A 9 19.36 -18.19 -20.08
CA LYS A 9 20.76 -17.99 -20.47
C LYS A 9 21.71 -18.61 -19.44
N GLN A 10 21.41 -18.48 -18.14
CA GLN A 10 22.22 -19.06 -17.07
C GLN A 10 22.19 -20.59 -17.10
N ALA A 11 21.03 -21.20 -17.35
CA ALA A 11 20.92 -22.65 -17.49
C ALA A 11 21.81 -23.17 -18.63
N ASP A 12 21.84 -22.44 -19.75
CA ASP A 12 22.65 -22.78 -20.92
C ASP A 12 24.16 -22.57 -20.66
N LEU A 13 24.54 -21.48 -19.98
CA LEU A 13 25.93 -21.20 -19.56
C LEU A 13 26.49 -22.26 -18.61
N LEU A 14 25.65 -22.77 -17.70
CA LEU A 14 26.01 -23.84 -16.77
C LEU A 14 26.05 -25.22 -17.45
N GLY A 15 25.63 -25.31 -18.72
CA GLY A 15 25.64 -26.55 -19.48
C GLY A 15 24.61 -27.57 -18.99
N TYR A 16 23.58 -27.16 -18.26
CA TYR A 16 22.52 -28.07 -17.84
C TYR A 16 21.71 -28.52 -19.06
N ARG A 17 21.49 -29.84 -19.17
CA ARG A 17 20.73 -30.48 -20.26
C ARG A 17 19.74 -31.50 -19.71
N GLY A 18 18.70 -31.81 -20.50
CA GLY A 18 17.70 -32.80 -20.15
C GLY A 18 17.08 -32.53 -18.77
N GLU A 19 16.98 -33.57 -17.95
CA GLU A 19 16.36 -33.53 -16.61
C GLU A 19 17.04 -32.52 -15.67
N LYS A 20 18.38 -32.39 -15.73
CA LYS A 20 19.11 -31.40 -14.90
C LYS A 20 18.76 -29.96 -15.25
N ARG A 21 18.48 -29.68 -16.53
CA ARG A 21 18.01 -28.36 -16.98
C ARG A 21 16.61 -28.10 -16.47
N GLU A 22 15.74 -29.10 -16.55
CA GLU A 22 14.36 -29.00 -16.08
C GLU A 22 14.28 -28.77 -14.57
N GLU A 23 15.09 -29.48 -13.78
CA GLU A 23 15.17 -29.31 -12.33
C GLU A 23 15.64 -27.90 -11.95
N TYR A 24 16.73 -27.43 -12.58
CA TYR A 24 17.25 -26.08 -12.36
C TYR A 24 16.21 -24.99 -12.69
N LEU A 25 15.57 -25.10 -13.86
CA LEU A 25 14.56 -24.12 -14.28
C LEU A 25 13.34 -24.12 -13.36
N LYS A 26 12.86 -25.29 -12.92
CA LYS A 26 11.76 -25.40 -11.94
C LYS A 26 12.10 -24.70 -10.63
N HIS A 27 13.33 -24.85 -10.15
CA HIS A 27 13.80 -24.19 -8.94
C HIS A 27 13.83 -22.67 -9.09
N GLU A 28 14.51 -22.16 -10.11
CA GLU A 28 14.68 -20.71 -10.30
C GLU A 28 13.35 -19.99 -10.59
N PHE A 29 12.46 -20.60 -11.37
CA PHE A 29 11.13 -20.03 -11.60
C PHE A 29 10.26 -20.02 -10.36
N ARG A 30 10.36 -21.03 -9.49
CA ARG A 30 9.69 -21.01 -8.19
C ARG A 30 10.18 -19.84 -7.35
N LEU A 31 11.50 -19.65 -7.25
CA LEU A 31 12.07 -18.52 -6.51
C LEU A 31 11.66 -17.16 -7.10
N LEU A 32 11.58 -17.07 -8.43
CA LEU A 32 11.11 -15.86 -9.09
C LEU A 32 9.64 -15.58 -8.76
N ALA A 33 8.78 -16.60 -8.78
CA ALA A 33 7.37 -16.50 -8.44
C ALA A 33 7.16 -16.10 -6.97
N GLU A 34 7.84 -16.77 -6.03
CA GLU A 34 7.77 -16.43 -4.59
C GLU A 34 8.18 -14.98 -4.32
N ARG A 35 9.20 -14.48 -5.03
CA ARG A 35 9.62 -13.07 -4.91
C ARG A 35 8.58 -12.10 -5.47
N GLN A 36 7.91 -12.46 -6.57
CA GLN A 36 6.83 -11.63 -7.10
C GLN A 36 5.62 -11.62 -6.16
N GLU A 37 5.22 -12.77 -5.62
CA GLU A 37 4.13 -12.87 -4.64
C GLU A 37 4.42 -12.01 -3.39
N LYS A 38 5.64 -12.09 -2.83
CA LYS A 38 6.04 -11.25 -1.70
C LYS A 38 6.02 -9.76 -2.03
N LYS A 39 6.43 -9.38 -3.25
CA LYS A 39 6.38 -7.98 -3.69
C LYS A 39 4.94 -7.49 -3.84
N GLU A 40 4.06 -8.32 -4.39
CA GLU A 40 2.64 -8.01 -4.49
C GLU A 40 1.99 -7.90 -3.11
N GLU A 41 2.29 -8.82 -2.20
CA GLU A 41 1.76 -8.82 -0.84
C GLU A 41 2.20 -7.56 -0.08
N ALA A 42 3.50 -7.21 -0.15
CA ALA A 42 4.01 -5.96 0.41
C ALA A 42 3.30 -4.74 -0.18
N GLY A 43 3.11 -4.70 -1.51
CA GLY A 43 2.39 -3.61 -2.15
C GLY A 43 0.90 -3.54 -1.78
N ARG A 44 0.25 -4.68 -1.52
CA ARG A 44 -1.14 -4.73 -1.02
C ARG A 44 -1.21 -4.20 0.41
N GLN A 45 -0.24 -4.55 1.26
CA GLN A 45 -0.17 -4.07 2.64
C GLN A 45 0.08 -2.55 2.70
N GLU A 46 1.00 -2.03 1.89
CA GLU A 46 1.29 -0.60 1.82
C GLU A 46 0.05 0.19 1.38
N LYS A 47 -0.67 -0.25 0.34
CA LYS A 47 -1.92 0.38 -0.10
C LYS A 47 -3.00 0.35 0.98
N LYS A 48 -3.08 -0.74 1.75
CA LYS A 48 -4.03 -0.84 2.86
C LYS A 48 -3.69 0.15 3.97
N GLU A 49 -2.43 0.25 4.36
CA GLU A 49 -1.98 1.21 5.37
C GLU A 49 -2.20 2.66 4.90
N GLU A 50 -1.90 2.95 3.62
CA GLU A 50 -2.11 4.28 3.05
C GLU A 50 -3.60 4.65 3.02
N ALA A 51 -4.47 3.72 2.64
CA ALA A 51 -5.93 3.91 2.69
C ALA A 51 -6.43 4.15 4.12
N GLU A 52 -5.97 3.36 5.10
CA GLU A 52 -6.34 3.56 6.52
C GLU A 52 -5.84 4.90 7.06
N ARG A 53 -4.63 5.35 6.68
CA ARG A 53 -4.10 6.65 7.05
C ARG A 53 -4.91 7.78 6.43
N GLN A 54 -5.33 7.63 5.18
CA GLN A 54 -6.14 8.63 4.48
C GLN A 54 -7.54 8.74 5.09
N GLU A 55 -8.19 7.60 5.38
CA GLU A 55 -9.50 7.58 6.03
C GLU A 55 -9.48 8.26 7.41
N ARG A 56 -8.43 8.03 8.22
CA ARG A 56 -8.27 8.71 9.51
C ARG A 56 -8.12 10.22 9.36
N LYS A 57 -7.31 10.68 8.41
CA LYS A 57 -7.16 12.11 8.12
C LYS A 57 -8.48 12.75 7.70
N GLU A 58 -9.26 12.08 6.85
CA GLU A 58 -10.55 12.59 6.39
C GLU A 58 -11.57 12.67 7.54
N LYS A 59 -11.59 11.68 8.43
CA LYS A 59 -12.42 11.70 9.65
C LYS A 59 -12.01 12.83 10.60
N GLU A 60 -10.73 12.97 10.90
CA GLU A 60 -10.23 14.05 11.78
C GLU A 60 -10.51 15.44 11.19
N GLU A 61 -10.40 15.61 9.86
CA GLU A 61 -10.74 16.87 9.21
C GLU A 61 -12.24 17.17 9.26
N ALA A 62 -13.10 16.15 9.07
CA ALA A 62 -14.54 16.28 9.21
C ALA A 62 -14.93 16.69 10.64
N ASP A 63 -14.37 16.02 11.65
CA ASP A 63 -14.60 16.31 13.07
C ASP A 63 -14.16 17.73 13.43
N ARG A 64 -13.00 18.16 12.92
CA ARG A 64 -12.50 19.53 13.13
C ARG A 64 -13.45 20.57 12.52
N LYS A 65 -13.94 20.32 11.29
CA LYS A 65 -14.91 21.21 10.63
C LYS A 65 -16.22 21.28 11.41
N GLU A 66 -16.72 20.16 11.91
CA GLU A 66 -17.92 20.12 12.74
C GLU A 66 -17.74 20.92 14.03
N ARG A 67 -16.61 20.72 14.73
CA ARG A 67 -16.30 21.45 15.96
C ARG A 67 -16.26 22.96 15.74
N LEU A 68 -15.63 23.44 14.66
CA LEU A 68 -15.58 24.86 14.31
C LEU A 68 -16.98 25.43 14.02
N LYS A 69 -17.86 24.66 13.36
CA LYS A 69 -19.26 25.07 13.15
C LYS A 69 -20.00 25.24 14.47
N LEU A 70 -19.85 24.29 15.38
CA LEU A 70 -20.49 24.34 16.70
C LEU A 70 -19.97 25.49 17.56
N GLU A 71 -18.66 25.75 17.52
CA GLU A 71 -18.04 26.88 18.22
C GLU A 71 -18.56 28.22 17.71
N LYS A 72 -18.67 28.38 16.37
CA LYS A 72 -19.27 29.57 15.77
C LYS A 72 -20.72 29.78 16.25
N ILE A 73 -21.53 28.73 16.25
CA ILE A 73 -22.93 28.80 16.71
C ILE A 73 -23.02 29.27 18.17
N LYS A 74 -22.13 28.76 19.04
CA LYS A 74 -22.09 29.18 20.45
C LYS A 74 -21.74 30.67 20.58
N LEU A 75 -20.70 31.13 19.88
CA LEU A 75 -20.31 32.54 19.88
C LEU A 75 -21.43 33.45 19.36
N ASP A 76 -22.13 33.05 18.29
CA ASP A 76 -23.26 33.82 17.75
C ASP A 76 -24.41 33.92 18.76
N ALA A 77 -24.68 32.85 19.52
CA ALA A 77 -25.70 32.86 20.57
C ALA A 77 -25.30 33.77 21.75
N GLU A 78 -24.03 33.74 22.17
CA GLU A 78 -23.50 34.61 23.22
C GLU A 78 -23.58 36.09 22.82
N MET A 79 -23.18 36.44 21.60
CA MET A 79 -23.29 37.81 21.06
C MET A 79 -24.74 38.32 21.02
N LYS A 80 -25.69 37.46 20.65
CA LYS A 80 -27.12 37.82 20.60
C LYS A 80 -27.71 38.08 21.99
N LEU A 81 -27.22 37.40 23.03
CA LEU A 81 -27.62 37.66 24.41
C LEU A 81 -27.06 38.99 24.93
N LEU A 82 -25.84 39.34 24.54
CA LEU A 82 -25.20 40.59 24.95
C LEU A 82 -25.81 41.82 24.28
N GLY A 83 -26.23 41.74 23.01
CA GLY A 83 -26.84 42.87 22.28
C GLY A 83 -28.32 43.16 22.58
N LYS A 84 -28.94 42.42 23.50
CA LYS A 84 -30.33 42.65 23.96
C LYS A 84 -30.41 43.33 25.33
N ASN A 85 -29.27 43.64 25.94
CA ASN A 85 -29.16 44.50 27.11
C ASN A 85 -28.80 45.93 26.72
#